data_AF-A0A961Y1G9-F1
#
_entry.id   AF-A0A961Y1G9-F1
#
_cell.length_a   1.000
_cell.length_b   1.000
_cell.length_c   1.000
_cell.angle_alpha   90.00
_cell.angle_beta   90.00
_cell.angle_gamma   90.00
#
_symmetry.space_group_name_H-M   'P 1'
#
loop_
_entity.id
_entity.type
_entity.pdbx_description
1 polymer ?
#
loop_
_entity_poly.entity_id
_entity_poly.type
_entity_poly.pdbx_seq_one_letter_code
_entity_poly.pdbx_strand_id
1 'polypeptide(L)'
;MTSLLLAGVAGTVLAASPAIAQNISGPPTAKEDNVSVPDNGTVTVLDEILVSSRTGDTSIETLGSASHVDQEQIERRMSSTPSDVLFGVPGVTVNADARKLSSSVNIRGLQDFGRVAVIVDGARQNFQRSD
;
A
#
# COMPACT_ATOMS: atom_id res chain seq x y z
N MET A 1 70.03 -26.41 0.69
CA MET A 1 69.78 -25.47 1.80
C MET A 1 68.28 -25.26 1.92
N THR A 2 67.69 -25.62 3.09
CA THR A 2 66.47 -25.06 3.75
C THR A 2 65.17 -24.94 2.94
N SER A 3 63.95 -25.31 3.35
CA SER A 3 63.29 -25.76 4.61
C SER A 3 61.89 -26.30 4.20
N LEU A 4 61.43 -27.48 4.64
CA LEU A 4 60.52 -27.78 5.77
C LEU A 4 59.18 -27.00 5.85
N LEU A 5 58.05 -27.73 5.71
CA LEU A 5 56.86 -27.86 6.61
C LEU A 5 55.61 -28.25 5.78
N LEU A 6 54.56 -28.93 6.25
CA LEU A 6 54.26 -30.06 7.14
C LEU A 6 52.70 -30.14 7.13
N ALA A 7 52.15 -31.36 7.19
CA ALA A 7 50.75 -31.72 7.45
C ALA A 7 49.73 -31.44 6.32
N GLY A 8 48.93 -32.39 5.82
CA GLY A 8 48.53 -33.69 6.35
C GLY A 8 47.07 -33.66 6.80
N VAL A 9 46.16 -34.16 5.96
CA VAL A 9 45.02 -35.01 6.36
C VAL A 9 44.48 -35.69 5.09
N ALA A 10 44.42 -37.01 5.19
CA ALA A 10 43.98 -37.94 4.16
C ALA A 10 42.47 -37.83 3.90
N GLY A 11 42.07 -38.12 2.67
CA GLY A 11 40.68 -38.12 2.26
C GLY A 11 39.84 -39.27 2.82
N THR A 12 38.53 -39.06 2.83
CA THR A 12 37.54 -40.13 2.81
C THR A 12 36.40 -39.74 1.87
N VAL A 13 36.12 -40.67 0.96
CA VAL A 13 35.02 -40.70 0.01
C VAL A 13 33.82 -41.40 0.68
N LEU A 14 32.61 -41.10 0.19
CA LEU A 14 31.41 -41.96 0.19
C LEU A 14 30.43 -41.82 1.37
N ALA A 15 29.29 -41.17 1.11
CA ALA A 15 27.97 -41.81 1.19
C ALA A 15 26.89 -40.87 0.61
N ALA A 16 26.39 -41.21 -0.57
CA ALA A 16 25.12 -40.69 -1.06
C ALA A 16 23.99 -41.35 -0.25
N SER A 17 23.21 -40.57 0.49
CA SER A 17 21.97 -41.05 1.09
C SER A 17 20.96 -41.35 -0.01
N PRO A 18 20.32 -42.53 -0.05
CA PRO A 18 19.18 -42.76 -0.93
C PRO A 18 17.97 -42.02 -0.35
N ALA A 19 17.51 -40.98 -1.05
CA ALA A 19 16.21 -40.40 -0.78
C ALA A 19 15.14 -41.43 -1.17
N ILE A 20 14.39 -41.88 -0.17
CA ILE A 20 13.19 -42.71 -0.31
C ILE A 20 12.21 -42.04 -1.29
N ALA A 21 11.79 -42.77 -2.32
CA ALA A 21 10.68 -42.41 -3.17
C ALA A 21 9.36 -42.54 -2.40
N GLN A 22 8.67 -41.43 -2.13
CA GLN A 22 7.26 -41.43 -1.74
C GLN A 22 6.41 -41.04 -2.94
N ASN A 23 5.84 -42.06 -3.57
CA ASN A 23 4.72 -41.91 -4.50
C ASN A 23 3.46 -41.59 -3.70
N ILE A 24 3.01 -40.34 -3.73
CA ILE A 24 1.61 -39.99 -3.50
C ILE A 24 1.12 -39.23 -4.73
N SER A 25 0.36 -39.96 -5.54
CA SER A 25 -0.52 -39.44 -6.57
C SER A 25 -1.72 -38.75 -5.90
N GLY A 26 -2.03 -37.51 -6.29
CA GLY A 26 -3.27 -36.84 -5.90
C GLY A 26 -3.23 -35.35 -6.28
N PRO A 27 -4.21 -34.82 -7.05
CA PRO A 27 -4.25 -33.41 -7.41
C PRO A 27 -4.45 -32.53 -6.16
N PRO A 28 -3.96 -31.28 -6.15
CA PRO A 28 -4.24 -30.35 -5.05
C PRO A 28 -5.74 -30.03 -5.06
N THR A 29 -6.49 -30.66 -4.16
CA THR A 29 -7.80 -30.16 -3.77
C THR A 29 -7.58 -28.83 -3.07
N ALA A 30 -7.97 -27.75 -3.76
CA ALA A 30 -8.24 -26.47 -3.14
C ALA A 30 -9.24 -26.70 -2.00
N LYS A 31 -8.75 -26.71 -0.77
CA LYS A 31 -9.60 -26.61 0.41
C LYS A 31 -10.03 -25.15 0.51
N GLU A 32 -11.21 -24.88 -0.01
CA GLU A 32 -12.06 -23.81 0.49
C GLU A 32 -12.46 -24.16 1.93
N ASP A 33 -11.70 -23.65 2.90
CA ASP A 33 -12.15 -23.65 4.30
C ASP A 33 -13.16 -22.50 4.46
N ASN A 34 -14.40 -22.74 4.01
CA ASN A 34 -15.56 -21.98 4.49
C ASN A 34 -15.83 -22.41 5.94
N VAL A 35 -15.08 -21.83 6.87
CA VAL A 35 -15.38 -21.95 8.31
C VAL A 35 -16.44 -20.91 8.63
N SER A 36 -17.71 -21.32 8.54
CA SER A 36 -18.82 -20.62 9.18
C SER A 36 -18.65 -20.72 10.70
N VAL A 37 -18.05 -19.70 11.31
CA VAL A 37 -17.94 -19.58 12.77
C VAL A 37 -19.33 -19.23 13.32
N PRO A 38 -19.84 -19.96 14.34
CA PRO A 38 -21.10 -19.62 14.98
C PRO A 38 -20.99 -18.28 15.72
N ASP A 39 -21.91 -17.36 15.41
CA ASP A 39 -22.03 -16.03 15.99
C ASP A 39 -22.25 -16.10 17.52
N ASN A 40 -21.14 -16.02 18.26
CA ASN A 40 -21.11 -15.86 19.71
C ASN A 40 -20.80 -14.41 20.06
N GLY A 41 -21.60 -13.44 19.59
CA GLY A 41 -21.54 -12.03 20.03
C GLY A 41 -20.15 -11.39 19.96
N THR A 42 -19.27 -11.94 19.13
CA THR A 42 -17.87 -11.55 19.03
C THR A 42 -17.80 -10.56 17.87
N VAL A 43 -17.47 -9.31 18.18
CA VAL A 43 -17.34 -8.25 17.19
C VAL A 43 -16.30 -8.68 16.15
N THR A 44 -16.75 -8.87 14.90
CA THR A 44 -15.87 -9.16 13.78
C THR A 44 -15.30 -7.86 13.27
N VAL A 45 -13.99 -7.68 13.41
CA VAL A 45 -13.27 -6.56 12.80
C VAL A 45 -13.10 -6.89 11.32
N LEU A 46 -13.52 -5.96 10.46
CA LEU A 46 -13.39 -6.07 9.01
C LEU A 46 -12.21 -5.24 8.53
N ASP A 47 -11.65 -5.64 7.40
CA ASP A 47 -10.62 -4.86 6.71
C ASP A 47 -11.23 -3.62 6.05
N GLU A 48 -10.44 -2.55 5.96
CA GLU A 48 -10.83 -1.31 5.30
C GLU A 48 -10.86 -1.47 3.78
N ILE A 49 -11.91 -0.95 3.13
CA ILE A 49 -12.07 -0.95 1.68
C ILE A 49 -11.90 0.48 1.16
N LEU A 50 -10.86 0.70 0.36
CA LEU A 50 -10.62 1.97 -0.32
C LEU A 50 -11.30 1.98 -1.69
N VAL A 51 -12.30 2.84 -1.84
CA VAL A 51 -12.99 3.07 -3.11
C VAL A 51 -12.39 4.29 -3.80
N SER A 52 -11.43 4.07 -4.70
CA SER A 52 -10.76 5.17 -5.43
C SER A 52 -11.44 5.52 -6.75
N SER A 53 -12.18 4.58 -7.35
CA SER A 53 -12.80 4.74 -8.66
C SER A 53 -14.32 4.55 -8.60
N ARG A 54 -15.04 5.11 -9.57
CA ARG A 54 -16.48 4.87 -9.72
C ARG A 54 -16.80 3.41 -10.02
N THR A 55 -15.82 2.66 -10.52
CA THR A 55 -15.94 1.26 -10.91
C THR A 55 -15.72 0.31 -9.72
N GLY A 56 -15.30 0.83 -8.56
CA GLY A 56 -15.06 0.01 -7.36
C GLY A 56 -13.68 -0.63 -7.32
N ASP A 57 -12.74 -0.15 -8.14
CA ASP A 57 -11.38 -0.69 -8.15
C ASP A 57 -10.66 -0.31 -6.85
N THR A 58 -9.96 -1.28 -6.26
CA THR A 58 -9.08 -1.03 -5.12
C THR A 58 -7.82 -0.28 -5.55
N SER A 59 -7.08 0.30 -4.60
CA SER A 59 -5.80 0.98 -4.87
C SER A 59 -4.76 0.06 -5.53
N ILE A 60 -4.84 -1.25 -5.32
CA ILE A 60 -3.94 -2.25 -5.92
C ILE A 60 -4.30 -2.52 -7.39
N GLU A 61 -5.60 -2.54 -7.71
CA GLU A 61 -6.11 -2.82 -9.05
C GLU A 61 -6.07 -1.59 -9.96
N THR A 62 -5.98 -0.39 -9.36
CA THR A 62 -5.89 0.87 -10.10
C THR A 62 -4.60 0.92 -10.93
N LEU A 63 -4.73 1.11 -12.25
CA LEU A 63 -3.59 1.20 -13.20
C LEU A 63 -2.77 2.50 -13.10
N GLY A 64 -2.65 3.09 -11.92
CA GLY A 64 -2.01 4.38 -11.70
C GLY A 64 -1.55 4.58 -10.25
N SER A 65 -0.85 5.69 -10.02
CA SER A 65 -0.41 6.08 -8.68
C SER A 65 -1.60 6.57 -7.87
N ALA A 66 -1.90 5.89 -6.76
CA ALA A 66 -2.86 6.33 -5.75
C ALA A 66 -2.14 6.54 -4.41
N SER A 67 -2.51 7.59 -3.69
CA SER A 67 -2.05 7.85 -2.33
C SER A 67 -3.27 8.10 -1.46
N HIS A 68 -3.31 7.48 -0.29
CA HIS A 68 -4.37 7.67 0.69
C HIS A 68 -3.79 8.23 2.00
N VAL A 69 -4.60 9.04 2.69
CA VAL A 69 -4.26 9.62 3.99
C VAL A 69 -5.39 9.26 4.95
N ASP A 70 -5.09 8.34 5.87
CA ASP A 70 -6.06 7.78 6.81
C ASP A 70 -6.43 8.78 7.91
N GLN A 71 -7.55 8.54 8.57
CA GLN A 71 -8.01 9.35 9.70
C GLN A 71 -6.99 9.38 10.84
N GLU A 72 -6.39 8.24 11.19
CA GLU A 72 -5.40 8.18 12.28
C GLU A 72 -4.12 8.94 11.89
N GLN A 73 -3.79 9.03 10.60
CA GLN A 73 -2.67 9.85 10.13
C GLN A 73 -2.94 11.34 10.30
N ILE A 74 -4.16 11.78 10.01
CA ILE A 74 -4.62 13.16 10.19
C ILE A 74 -4.59 13.52 11.68
N GLU A 75 -5.14 12.64 12.53
CA GLU A 75 -5.22 12.83 13.98
C GLU A 75 -3.84 12.86 14.64
N ARG A 76 -2.95 11.92 14.29
CA ARG A 76 -1.56 11.90 14.80
C ARG A 76 -0.80 13.17 14.45
N ARG A 77 -1.08 13.77 13.30
CA ARG A 77 -0.45 15.03 12.86
C ARG A 77 -1.17 16.28 13.37
N MET A 78 -2.32 16.12 14.04
CA MET A 78 -3.21 17.23 14.42
C MET A 78 -3.46 18.19 13.26
N SER A 79 -3.68 17.62 12.07
CA SER A 79 -3.85 18.38 10.84
C SER A 79 -5.15 19.19 10.90
N SER A 80 -5.05 20.49 10.63
CA SER A 80 -6.20 21.42 10.69
C SER A 80 -6.49 22.09 9.35
N THR A 81 -5.65 21.87 8.34
CA THR A 81 -5.78 22.52 7.03
C THR A 81 -5.53 21.54 5.89
N PRO A 82 -6.08 21.77 4.69
CA PRO A 82 -5.86 20.88 3.54
C PRO A 82 -4.38 20.71 3.18
N SER A 83 -3.56 21.75 3.36
CA SER A 83 -2.11 21.68 3.17
C SER A 83 -1.44 20.70 4.14
N ASP A 84 -1.91 20.66 5.38
CA ASP A 84 -1.39 19.76 6.41
C ASP A 84 -1.87 18.32 6.18
N VAL A 85 -3.09 18.12 5.69
CA VAL A 85 -3.63 16.80 5.34
C VAL A 85 -2.83 16.17 4.21
N LEU A 86 -2.51 16.95 3.18
CA LEU A 86 -1.76 16.48 2.01
C LEU A 86 -0.23 16.55 2.21
N PHE A 87 0.23 16.89 3.41
CA PHE A 87 1.65 16.96 3.72
C PHE A 87 2.31 15.57 3.64
N GLY A 88 3.42 15.49 2.91
CA GLY A 88 4.15 14.23 2.69
C GLY A 88 3.60 13.37 1.55
N VAL A 89 2.52 13.77 0.88
CA VAL A 89 2.05 13.11 -0.34
C VAL A 89 2.97 13.50 -1.51
N PRO A 90 3.61 12.53 -2.20
CA PRO A 90 4.59 12.83 -3.23
C PRO A 90 3.96 13.50 -4.45
N GLY A 91 4.61 14.55 -4.95
CA GLY A 91 4.18 15.27 -6.15
C GLY A 91 2.90 16.08 -5.98
N VAL A 92 2.45 16.31 -4.74
CA VAL A 92 1.31 17.16 -4.39
C VAL A 92 1.80 18.37 -3.61
N THR A 93 1.33 19.55 -4.00
CA THR A 93 1.55 20.80 -3.26
C THR A 93 0.22 21.54 -3.14
N VAL A 94 0.00 22.22 -2.03
CA VAL A 94 -1.24 22.96 -1.76
C VAL A 94 -0.88 24.41 -1.50
N ASN A 95 -1.37 25.30 -2.36
CA ASN A 95 -1.28 26.74 -2.16
C ASN A 95 -2.60 27.22 -1.57
N ALA A 96 -2.56 27.76 -0.36
CA ALA A 96 -3.72 28.33 0.31
C ALA A 96 -3.57 29.86 0.42
N ASP A 97 -4.68 30.58 0.29
CA ASP A 97 -4.69 32.01 0.55
C ASP A 97 -4.34 32.31 2.01
N ALA A 98 -3.87 33.54 2.28
CA ALA A 98 -3.52 33.98 3.63
C ALA A 98 -4.67 33.80 4.66
N ARG A 99 -5.92 33.83 4.19
CA ARG A 99 -7.12 33.64 5.01
C ARG A 99 -7.69 32.21 4.95
N LYS A 100 -7.00 31.26 4.29
CA LYS A 100 -7.38 29.84 4.14
C LYS A 100 -8.78 29.60 3.57
N LEU A 101 -9.38 30.57 2.86
CA LEU A 101 -10.71 30.44 2.25
C LEU A 101 -10.65 29.79 0.85
N SER A 102 -9.55 29.99 0.13
CA SER A 102 -9.28 29.29 -1.13
C SER A 102 -8.02 28.44 -0.97
N SER A 103 -8.06 27.24 -1.54
CA SER A 103 -6.88 26.40 -1.70
C SER A 103 -6.84 25.85 -3.12
N SER A 104 -5.67 25.88 -3.73
CA SER A 104 -5.40 25.27 -5.03
C SER A 104 -4.44 24.11 -4.82
N VAL A 105 -4.82 22.93 -5.32
CA VAL A 105 -4.00 21.73 -5.28
C VAL A 105 -3.26 21.64 -6.60
N ASN A 106 -1.94 21.53 -6.51
CA ASN A 106 -1.07 21.26 -7.64
C ASN A 106 -0.58 19.81 -7.55
N ILE A 107 -0.77 19.07 -8.63
CA ILE A 107 -0.36 17.68 -8.75
C ILE A 107 0.60 17.58 -9.94
N ARG A 108 1.85 17.21 -9.67
CA ARG A 108 2.90 17.00 -10.70
C ARG A 108 3.06 18.20 -11.64
N GLY A 109 2.94 19.43 -11.13
CA GLY A 109 3.07 20.67 -11.90
C GLY A 109 1.76 21.13 -12.56
N LEU A 110 0.69 20.35 -12.51
CA LEU A 110 -0.63 20.76 -12.98
C LEU A 110 -1.38 21.47 -11.86
N GLN A 111 -1.92 22.65 -12.15
CA GLN A 111 -2.72 23.45 -11.23
C GLN A 111 -3.95 24.01 -11.94
N ASP A 112 -4.94 24.47 -11.19
CA ASP A 112 -6.14 25.16 -11.63
C ASP A 112 -7.18 24.26 -12.32
N PHE A 113 -8.32 24.90 -12.62
CA PHE A 113 -9.53 24.26 -13.08
C PHE A 113 -9.33 23.50 -14.39
N GLY A 114 -9.90 22.30 -14.42
CA GLY A 114 -9.87 21.43 -15.59
C GLY A 114 -8.56 20.64 -15.74
N ARG A 115 -7.49 21.00 -15.02
CA ARG A 115 -6.23 20.24 -14.99
C ARG A 115 -6.11 19.36 -13.75
N VAL A 116 -6.60 19.83 -12.60
CA VAL A 116 -6.73 19.04 -11.38
C VAL A 116 -8.20 18.98 -10.97
N ALA A 117 -8.72 17.78 -10.72
CA ALA A 117 -10.07 17.56 -10.25
C ALA A 117 -10.06 17.36 -8.74
N VAL A 118 -10.57 18.34 -7.99
CA VAL A 118 -10.86 18.18 -6.57
C VAL A 118 -12.31 17.75 -6.44
N ILE A 119 -12.53 16.62 -5.76
CA ILE A 119 -13.86 16.05 -5.53
C ILE A 119 -14.05 15.95 -4.02
N VAL A 120 -15.13 16.53 -3.53
CA VAL A 120 -15.54 16.46 -2.13
C VAL A 120 -16.87 15.76 -2.10
N ASP A 121 -16.95 14.64 -1.38
CA ASP A 121 -18.18 13.84 -1.24
C ASP A 121 -18.85 13.53 -2.61
N GLY A 122 -18.05 13.17 -3.60
CA GLY A 122 -18.53 12.83 -4.96
C GLY A 122 -18.87 14.03 -5.87
N ALA A 123 -18.88 15.27 -5.36
CA ALA A 123 -19.10 16.48 -6.16
C ALA A 123 -17.79 17.18 -6.53
N ARG A 124 -17.68 17.69 -7.77
CA ARG A 124 -16.50 18.47 -8.20
C ARG A 124 -16.50 19.84 -7.53
N GLN A 125 -15.40 20.19 -6.89
CA GLN A 125 -15.15 21.52 -6.35
C GLN A 125 -14.46 22.38 -7.40
N ASN A 126 -15.23 23.20 -8.11
CA ASN A 126 -14.75 24.07 -9.19
C ASN A 126 -15.00 25.57 -8.92
N PHE A 127 -15.23 25.96 -7.66
CA PHE A 127 -15.51 27.34 -7.27
C PHE A 127 -14.31 27.99 -6.56
N GLN A 128 -13.26 28.36 -7.30
CA GLN A 128 -12.35 29.41 -6.80
C GLN A 128 -12.96 30.74 -7.21
N ARG A 129 -13.20 31.60 -6.23
CA ARG A 129 -13.64 32.96 -6.44
C ARG A 129 -12.42 33.77 -6.88
N SER A 130 -12.43 34.25 -8.12
CA SER A 130 -11.54 35.31 -8.56
C SER A 130 -12.25 36.62 -8.22
N ASP A 131 -11.96 37.18 -7.05
CA ASP A 131 -12.30 38.58 -6.76
C ASP A 131 -11.17 39.49 -7.29
#